data_AF-A0A7W7WCQ0-F1
#
_entry.id   AF-A0A7W7WCQ0-F1
#
_cell.length_a   1.000
_cell.length_b   1.000
_cell.length_c   1.000
_cell.angle_alpha   90.00
_cell.angle_beta   90.00
_cell.angle_gamma   90.00
#
_symmetry.space_group_name_H-M   'P 1'
#
loop_
_entity.id
_entity.type
_entity.pdbx_description
1 polymer ?
#
loop_
_entity_poly.entity_id
_entity_poly.type
_entity_poly.pdbx_seq_one_letter_code
_entity_poly.pdbx_strand_id
1 'polypeptide(L)'
;MTGSDAFLPIMADCERGLGRPERALDLVRSKEAERLDRIGKIELAIVESGARRDLGQKDAAVITLQRLPELRDTRPQPWSARLAFAYADALADAGHEEPAAEWFGRAVDFDEDGETDAAERYAELTGTVIEDLEDDEDDEDDEDDEDDDEDAADQFDIEEIGDLLVADIDLQDEDVDEEADVKIDDAAALDAEIEAEDDLVDEPVIDDNHRDEAPAVEDKVEAGVGPAFIEPDFGDILDDPADDDDDDADEGKAEKK
;
A
#
# COMPACT_ATOMS: atom_id res chain seq x y z
N MET A 1 -6.04 30.16 -23.50
CA MET A 1 -5.12 29.11 -23.03
C MET A 1 -6.00 27.99 -22.53
N THR A 2 -6.17 26.92 -23.30
CA THR A 2 -6.85 25.72 -22.80
C THR A 2 -5.83 25.05 -21.88
N GLY A 3 -5.97 25.24 -20.57
CA GLY A 3 -5.27 24.39 -19.62
C GLY A 3 -5.68 22.96 -19.93
N SER A 4 -4.71 22.07 -20.17
CA SER A 4 -5.02 20.66 -20.36
C SER A 4 -5.61 20.14 -19.06
N ASP A 5 -6.75 19.45 -19.14
CA ASP A 5 -7.39 18.82 -17.98
C ASP A 5 -6.38 17.89 -17.26
N ALA A 6 -5.38 17.36 -17.97
CA ALA A 6 -4.28 16.56 -17.42
C ALA A 6 -3.49 17.22 -16.26
N PHE A 7 -3.48 18.55 -16.14
CA PHE A 7 -2.82 19.24 -15.02
C PHE A 7 -3.72 19.41 -13.79
N LEU A 8 -4.98 18.97 -13.83
CA LEU A 8 -5.92 19.12 -12.73
C LEU A 8 -5.42 18.50 -11.40
N PRO A 9 -4.82 17.29 -11.37
CA PRO A 9 -4.25 16.73 -10.14
C PRO A 9 -3.17 17.65 -9.54
N ILE A 10 -2.27 18.16 -10.37
CA ILE A 10 -1.19 19.06 -9.94
C ILE A 10 -1.75 20.37 -9.38
N MET A 11 -2.78 20.94 -10.03
CA MET A 11 -3.44 22.15 -9.52
C MET A 11 -4.12 21.92 -8.17
N ALA A 12 -4.79 20.77 -8.00
CA ALA A 12 -5.41 20.40 -6.73
C ALA A 12 -4.36 20.17 -5.63
N ASP A 13 -3.25 19.51 -5.97
CA ASP A 13 -2.12 19.29 -5.07
C ASP A 13 -1.47 20.62 -4.63
N CYS A 14 -1.31 21.57 -5.56
CA CYS A 14 -0.82 22.91 -5.26
C CYS A 14 -1.74 23.66 -4.27
N GLU A 15 -3.06 23.60 -4.43
CA GLU A 15 -3.97 24.22 -3.44
C GLU A 15 -3.87 23.52 -2.07
N ARG A 16 -3.71 22.18 -2.03
CA ARG A 16 -3.46 21.44 -0.80
C ARG A 16 -2.16 21.91 -0.13
N GLY A 17 -1.05 21.95 -0.86
CA GLY A 17 0.26 22.40 -0.36
C GLY A 17 0.28 23.87 0.09
N LEU A 18 -0.66 24.69 -0.39
CA LEU A 18 -0.88 26.06 0.11
C LEU A 18 -1.76 26.11 1.38
N GLY A 19 -2.09 24.97 1.98
CA GLY A 19 -2.93 24.86 3.16
C GLY A 19 -4.42 25.12 2.87
N ARG A 20 -4.88 24.83 1.64
CA ARG A 20 -6.28 24.99 1.22
C ARG A 20 -6.88 23.66 0.73
N PRO A 21 -6.93 22.64 1.59
CA PRO A 21 -7.44 21.32 1.20
C PRO A 21 -8.89 21.36 0.70
N GLU A 22 -9.73 22.29 1.17
CA GLU A 22 -11.11 22.44 0.67
C GLU A 22 -11.13 22.86 -0.80
N ARG A 23 -10.19 23.71 -1.24
CA ARG A 23 -10.06 24.10 -2.65
C ARG A 23 -9.59 22.94 -3.52
N ALA A 24 -8.72 22.07 -2.99
CA ALA A 24 -8.35 20.84 -3.67
C ALA A 24 -9.59 19.96 -3.90
N LEU A 25 -10.46 19.81 -2.88
CA LEU A 25 -11.70 19.03 -3.00
C LEU A 25 -12.72 19.66 -3.97
N ASP A 26 -12.76 21.00 -4.09
CA ASP A 26 -13.58 21.66 -5.11
C ASP A 26 -13.10 21.32 -6.53
N LEU A 27 -11.78 21.26 -6.75
CA LEU A 27 -11.19 20.87 -8.04
C LEU A 27 -11.45 19.39 -8.35
N VAL A 28 -11.41 18.51 -7.35
CA VAL A 28 -11.77 17.09 -7.50
C VAL A 28 -13.21 16.92 -8.00
N ARG A 29 -14.13 17.80 -7.61
CA ARG A 29 -15.56 17.77 -7.99
C ARG A 29 -15.88 18.53 -9.28
N SER A 30 -14.86 19.01 -9.98
CA SER A 30 -15.02 19.80 -11.20
C SER A 30 -15.45 18.94 -12.40
N LYS A 31 -15.98 19.58 -13.45
CA LYS A 31 -16.34 18.86 -14.70
C LYS A 31 -15.11 18.39 -15.46
N GLU A 32 -13.98 19.04 -15.24
CA GLU A 32 -12.69 18.72 -15.81
C GLU A 32 -12.17 17.36 -15.26
N ALA A 33 -12.46 17.04 -13.99
CA ALA A 33 -12.12 15.77 -13.38
C ALA A 33 -12.74 14.56 -14.10
N GLU A 34 -13.97 14.72 -14.61
CA GLU A 34 -14.67 13.67 -15.35
C GLU A 34 -13.97 13.30 -16.67
N ARG A 35 -13.25 14.27 -17.26
CA ARG A 35 -12.56 14.16 -18.56
C ARG A 35 -11.14 13.61 -18.46
N LEU A 36 -10.63 13.42 -17.24
CA LEU A 36 -9.32 12.83 -17.02
C LEU A 36 -9.26 11.39 -17.55
N ASP A 37 -8.08 11.04 -18.07
CA ASP A 37 -7.75 9.66 -18.35
C ASP A 37 -7.55 8.86 -17.05
N ARG A 38 -7.25 7.57 -17.18
CA ARG A 38 -7.13 6.67 -16.03
C ARG A 38 -6.04 7.12 -15.06
N ILE A 39 -4.86 7.48 -15.59
CA ILE A 39 -3.73 7.95 -14.80
C ILE A 39 -4.11 9.22 -14.05
N GLY A 40 -4.67 10.21 -14.74
CA GLY A 40 -5.10 11.47 -14.12
C GLY A 40 -6.15 11.26 -13.03
N LYS A 41 -7.08 10.31 -13.20
CA LYS A 41 -8.09 9.99 -12.17
C LYS A 41 -7.47 9.40 -10.90
N ILE A 42 -6.46 8.54 -11.05
CA ILE A 42 -5.74 7.94 -9.91
C ILE A 42 -4.95 9.00 -9.17
N GLU A 43 -4.18 9.82 -9.89
CA GLU A 43 -3.43 10.93 -9.31
C GLU A 43 -4.36 11.93 -8.59
N LEU A 44 -5.52 12.25 -9.19
CA LEU A 44 -6.50 13.13 -8.55
C LEU A 44 -7.08 12.50 -7.27
N ALA A 45 -7.29 11.18 -7.24
CA ALA A 45 -7.78 10.47 -6.06
C ALA A 45 -6.73 10.41 -4.94
N ILE A 46 -5.44 10.26 -5.27
CA ILE A 46 -4.31 10.40 -4.31
C ILE A 46 -4.35 11.80 -3.68
N VAL A 47 -4.51 12.84 -4.49
CA VAL A 47 -4.62 14.22 -4.01
C VAL A 47 -5.87 14.42 -3.13
N GLU A 48 -7.02 13.85 -3.51
CA GLU A 48 -8.26 13.89 -2.72
C GLU A 48 -8.06 13.23 -1.35
N SER A 49 -7.42 12.06 -1.31
CA SER A 49 -7.08 11.35 -0.07
C SER A 49 -6.22 12.21 0.84
N GLY A 50 -5.14 12.78 0.31
CA GLY A 50 -4.28 13.72 1.06
C GLY A 50 -5.05 14.93 1.59
N ALA A 51 -5.89 15.56 0.77
CA ALA A 51 -6.69 16.71 1.20
C ALA A 51 -7.68 16.36 2.32
N ARG A 52 -8.20 15.13 2.34
CA ARG A 52 -9.06 14.63 3.42
C ARG A 52 -8.27 14.39 4.71
N ARG A 53 -7.05 13.85 4.63
CA ARG A 53 -6.14 13.72 5.79
C ARG A 53 -5.84 15.07 6.42
N ASP A 54 -5.55 16.09 5.62
CA ASP A 54 -5.29 17.46 6.09
C ASP A 54 -6.49 18.06 6.84
N LEU A 55 -7.71 17.69 6.44
CA LEU A 55 -8.96 18.09 7.12
C LEU A 55 -9.30 17.22 8.35
N GLY A 56 -8.44 16.26 8.71
CA GLY A 56 -8.68 15.30 9.78
C GLY A 56 -9.71 14.22 9.44
N GLN A 57 -10.14 14.12 8.18
CA GLN A 57 -11.13 13.14 7.69
C GLN A 57 -10.44 11.82 7.33
N LYS A 58 -9.74 11.22 8.29
CA LYS A 58 -8.83 10.08 8.09
C LYS A 58 -9.53 8.85 7.47
N ASP A 59 -10.67 8.44 8.02
CA ASP A 59 -11.45 7.31 7.47
C ASP A 59 -11.90 7.57 6.02
N ALA A 60 -12.28 8.81 5.72
CA ALA A 60 -12.70 9.19 4.38
C ALA A 60 -11.54 9.14 3.38
N ALA A 61 -10.32 9.49 3.81
CA ALA A 61 -9.12 9.38 3.00
C ALA A 61 -8.82 7.93 2.60
N VAL A 62 -8.88 7.01 3.57
CA VAL A 62 -8.73 5.56 3.32
C VAL A 62 -9.78 5.08 2.33
N ILE A 63 -11.06 5.39 2.57
CA ILE A 63 -12.17 4.97 1.72
C ILE A 63 -12.05 5.51 0.28
N THR A 64 -11.54 6.75 0.10
CA THR A 64 -11.33 7.33 -1.23
C THR A 64 -10.44 6.46 -2.10
N LEU A 65 -9.31 5.96 -1.57
CA LEU A 65 -8.38 5.12 -2.33
C LEU A 65 -8.81 3.66 -2.40
N GLN A 66 -9.39 3.11 -1.33
CA GLN A 66 -9.81 1.70 -1.25
C GLN A 66 -10.84 1.31 -2.34
N ARG A 67 -11.62 2.29 -2.81
CA ARG A 67 -12.62 2.12 -3.87
C ARG A 67 -12.02 2.00 -5.27
N LEU A 68 -10.75 2.36 -5.45
CA LEU A 68 -10.08 2.23 -6.74
C LEU A 68 -9.81 0.74 -7.02
N PRO A 69 -10.29 0.18 -8.14
CA PRO A 69 -9.96 -1.19 -8.51
C PRO A 69 -8.46 -1.37 -8.76
N GLU A 70 -7.75 -0.31 -9.16
CA GLU A 70 -6.30 -0.29 -9.39
C GLU A 70 -5.48 -0.65 -8.16
N LEU A 71 -6.01 -0.38 -6.96
CA LEU A 71 -5.35 -0.74 -5.71
C LEU A 71 -5.18 -2.27 -5.58
N ARG A 72 -6.04 -3.05 -6.25
CA ARG A 72 -6.01 -4.52 -6.24
C ARG A 72 -5.22 -5.13 -7.39
N ASP A 73 -4.68 -4.32 -8.31
CA ASP A 73 -3.86 -4.85 -9.41
C ASP A 73 -2.53 -5.35 -8.83
N THR A 74 -2.10 -6.53 -9.28
CA THR A 74 -0.84 -7.15 -8.88
C THR A 74 0.27 -6.84 -9.87
N ARG A 75 -0.06 -6.39 -11.09
CA ARG A 75 0.94 -6.03 -12.09
C ARG A 75 1.41 -4.60 -11.83
N PRO A 76 2.74 -4.36 -11.84
CA PRO A 76 3.27 -3.01 -11.80
C PRO A 76 2.69 -2.16 -12.94
N GLN A 77 2.20 -1.00 -12.58
CA GLN A 77 1.71 0.08 -13.44
C GLN A 77 2.37 1.38 -12.99
N PRO A 78 2.43 2.42 -13.84
CA PRO A 78 3.10 3.68 -13.51
C PRO A 78 2.59 4.42 -12.25
N TRP A 79 1.41 4.07 -11.74
CA TRP A 79 0.82 4.65 -10.53
C TRP A 79 0.95 3.75 -9.29
N SER A 80 1.51 2.55 -9.40
CA SER A 80 1.34 1.49 -8.39
C SER A 80 2.06 1.82 -7.09
N ALA A 81 3.33 2.23 -7.17
CA ALA A 81 4.11 2.67 -6.02
C ALA A 81 3.42 3.83 -5.30
N ARG A 82 3.13 4.92 -6.05
CA ARG A 82 2.45 6.12 -5.52
C ARG A 82 1.08 5.82 -4.90
N LEU A 83 0.27 4.96 -5.53
CA LEU A 83 -1.06 4.60 -5.04
C LEU A 83 -0.98 3.73 -3.78
N ALA A 84 -0.11 2.72 -3.75
CA ALA A 84 0.10 1.86 -2.59
C ALA A 84 0.64 2.68 -1.41
N PHE A 85 1.64 3.53 -1.66
CA PHE A 85 2.20 4.45 -0.68
C PHE A 85 1.12 5.37 -0.09
N ALA A 86 0.36 6.08 -0.94
CA ALA A 86 -0.68 7.00 -0.48
C ALA A 86 -1.78 6.31 0.34
N TYR A 87 -2.09 5.05 0.03
CA TYR A 87 -3.03 4.25 0.79
C TYR A 87 -2.47 3.80 2.15
N ALA A 88 -1.22 3.32 2.17
CA ALA A 88 -0.50 2.99 3.41
C ALA A 88 -0.44 4.19 4.36
N ASP A 89 -0.14 5.37 3.81
CA ASP A 89 0.00 6.60 4.55
C ASP A 89 -1.37 7.10 5.10
N ALA A 90 -2.46 6.88 4.34
CA ALA A 90 -3.81 7.12 4.83
C ALA A 90 -4.22 6.13 5.95
N LEU A 91 -3.82 4.87 5.86
CA LEU A 91 -4.05 3.85 6.90
C LEU A 91 -3.30 4.20 8.19
N ALA A 92 -2.02 4.56 8.08
CA ALA A 92 -1.20 4.95 9.21
C ALA A 92 -1.81 6.16 9.95
N ASP A 93 -2.23 7.18 9.20
CA ASP A 93 -2.91 8.34 9.77
C ASP A 93 -4.21 7.96 10.49
N ALA A 94 -4.99 7.03 9.94
CA ALA A 94 -6.21 6.50 10.57
C ALA A 94 -5.95 5.63 11.80
N GLY A 95 -4.69 5.29 12.11
CA GLY A 95 -4.31 4.45 13.24
C GLY A 95 -4.34 2.95 12.93
N HIS A 96 -4.35 2.58 11.65
CA HIS A 96 -4.28 1.20 11.19
C HIS A 96 -2.83 0.83 10.85
N GLU A 97 -1.96 0.77 11.86
CA GLU A 97 -0.50 0.61 11.70
C GLU A 97 -0.10 -0.71 11.03
N GLU A 98 -0.69 -1.83 11.44
CA GLU A 98 -0.36 -3.15 10.88
C GLU A 98 -0.76 -3.25 9.38
N PRO A 99 -1.99 -2.89 8.97
CA PRO A 99 -2.31 -2.76 7.56
C PRO A 99 -1.43 -1.73 6.83
N ALA A 100 -1.07 -0.62 7.47
CA ALA A 100 -0.19 0.37 6.84
C ALA A 100 1.18 -0.23 6.52
N ALA A 101 1.78 -1.00 7.43
CA ALA A 101 3.06 -1.67 7.21
C ALA A 101 2.98 -2.65 6.03
N GLU A 102 1.92 -3.45 5.92
CA GLU A 102 1.71 -4.34 4.76
C GLU A 102 1.66 -3.56 3.44
N TRP A 103 0.95 -2.43 3.42
CA TRP A 103 0.83 -1.61 2.22
C TRP A 103 2.09 -0.81 1.88
N PHE A 104 2.89 -0.40 2.88
CA PHE A 104 4.22 0.16 2.62
C PHE A 104 5.15 -0.90 2.03
N GLY A 105 5.13 -2.14 2.53
CA GLY A 105 5.89 -3.24 1.92
C GLY A 105 5.51 -3.46 0.45
N ARG A 106 4.20 -3.44 0.15
CA ARG A 106 3.73 -3.51 -1.25
C ARG A 106 4.16 -2.29 -2.08
N ALA A 107 4.24 -1.11 -1.48
CA ALA A 107 4.74 0.07 -2.17
C ALA A 107 6.22 -0.08 -2.52
N VAL A 108 7.04 -0.62 -1.61
CA VAL A 108 8.45 -0.98 -1.86
C VAL A 108 8.58 -1.92 -3.06
N ASP A 109 7.76 -2.97 -3.12
CA ASP A 109 7.79 -3.93 -4.23
C ASP A 109 7.51 -3.28 -5.61
N PHE A 110 6.75 -2.19 -5.65
CA PHE A 110 6.45 -1.46 -6.88
C PHE A 110 7.42 -0.33 -7.19
N ASP A 111 8.22 0.09 -6.22
CA ASP A 111 9.03 1.31 -6.29
C ASP A 111 10.49 1.02 -6.70
N GLU A 112 10.65 0.31 -7.82
CA GLU A 112 11.96 -0.10 -8.33
C GLU A 112 12.87 1.10 -8.66
N ASP A 113 12.28 2.26 -8.99
CA ASP A 113 12.98 3.49 -9.36
C ASP A 113 13.19 4.44 -8.16
N GLY A 114 12.73 4.09 -6.95
CA GLY A 114 12.84 4.93 -5.75
C GLY A 114 12.10 6.27 -5.86
N GLU A 115 10.91 6.28 -6.47
CA GLU A 115 10.07 7.47 -6.62
C GLU A 115 9.37 7.88 -5.31
N THR A 116 9.35 6.99 -4.31
CA THR A 116 8.68 7.20 -3.02
C THR A 116 9.58 6.81 -1.85
N ASP A 117 9.26 7.32 -0.66
CA ASP A 117 9.98 6.99 0.57
C ASP A 117 9.43 5.68 1.20
N ALA A 118 8.91 4.74 0.40
CA ALA A 118 8.19 3.56 0.89
C ALA A 118 9.06 2.68 1.80
N ALA A 119 10.34 2.50 1.45
CA ALA A 119 11.26 1.66 2.19
C ALA A 119 11.54 2.24 3.58
N GLU A 120 11.79 3.54 3.67
CA GLU A 120 11.98 4.25 4.94
C GLU A 120 10.75 4.12 5.83
N ARG A 121 9.56 4.38 5.27
CA ARG A 121 8.28 4.29 6.01
C ARG A 121 8.01 2.86 6.48
N TYR A 122 8.26 1.86 5.64
CA TYR A 122 8.14 0.46 6.03
C TYR A 122 9.06 0.12 7.20
N ALA A 123 10.31 0.58 7.14
CA ALA A 123 11.31 0.36 8.18
C ALA A 123 10.94 1.04 9.51
N GLU A 124 10.43 2.29 9.46
CA GLU A 124 9.91 3.00 10.64
C GLU A 124 8.79 2.23 11.35
N LEU A 125 7.83 1.69 10.60
CA LEU A 125 6.70 0.96 11.18
C LEU A 125 7.07 -0.43 11.69
N THR A 126 8.01 -1.11 11.05
CA THR A 126 8.44 -2.47 11.43
C THR A 126 9.60 -2.50 12.43
N GLY A 127 10.25 -1.35 12.66
CA GLY A 127 11.40 -1.22 13.54
C GLY A 127 12.70 -1.78 12.95
N THR A 128 12.76 -2.01 11.63
CA THR A 128 14.02 -2.34 10.94
C THR A 128 14.83 -1.07 10.69
N VAL A 129 16.15 -1.15 10.74
CA VAL A 129 17.04 -0.03 10.38
C VAL A 129 17.53 -0.29 8.96
N ILE A 130 17.32 0.65 8.06
CA ILE A 130 17.97 0.66 6.74
C ILE A 130 19.32 1.37 6.94
N GLU A 131 20.40 0.64 6.71
CA GLU A 131 21.75 1.20 6.66
C GLU A 131 22.02 1.62 5.22
N ASP A 132 22.22 2.91 5.01
CA ASP A 132 22.58 3.45 3.70
C ASP A 132 24.04 3.09 3.41
N LEU A 133 24.25 2.09 2.56
CA LEU A 133 25.57 1.61 2.19
C LEU A 133 26.18 2.43 1.04
N GLU A 134 25.48 3.45 0.53
CA GLU A 134 25.95 4.27 -0.60
C GLU A 134 26.81 5.47 -0.16
N ASP A 135 26.96 5.73 1.15
CA ASP A 135 27.74 6.87 1.69
C ASP A 135 29.24 6.56 1.94
N ASP A 136 29.71 5.36 1.55
CA ASP A 136 31.10 4.89 1.76
C ASP A 136 32.01 5.03 0.50
N GLU A 137 31.60 5.73 -0.57
CA GLU A 137 32.38 5.85 -1.82
C GLU A 137 33.19 7.16 -2.01
N ASP A 138 33.37 8.01 -1.00
CA ASP A 138 34.10 9.30 -1.19
C ASP A 138 35.02 9.68 0.01
N ASP A 139 36.04 8.87 0.30
CA ASP A 139 37.20 9.30 1.12
C ASP A 139 38.53 8.57 0.76
N GLU A 140 38.80 8.39 -0.54
CA GLU A 140 40.16 8.05 -1.02
C GLU A 140 40.60 9.02 -2.13
N ASP A 141 40.97 10.25 -1.77
CA ASP A 141 42.08 10.99 -2.44
C ASP A 141 42.33 12.34 -1.73
N ASP A 142 43.32 12.35 -0.83
CA ASP A 142 44.28 13.45 -0.69
C ASP A 142 45.52 12.88 0.04
N GLU A 143 46.32 12.08 -0.68
CA GLU A 143 47.71 11.84 -0.27
C GLU A 143 48.50 13.15 -0.44
N ASP A 144 48.78 13.77 0.71
CA ASP A 144 49.63 14.95 0.93
C ASP A 144 50.99 14.86 0.21
N ASP A 145 51.31 15.91 -0.54
CA ASP A 145 52.67 16.37 -0.80
C ASP A 145 52.96 17.50 0.20
N GLU A 146 53.74 17.25 1.25
CA GLU A 146 54.74 18.19 1.83
C GLU A 146 55.53 17.56 3.00
N ASP A 147 56.81 17.26 2.74
CA ASP A 147 57.85 17.07 3.75
C ASP A 147 58.08 18.39 4.54
N ASP A 148 57.87 18.43 5.87
CA ASP A 148 58.79 19.10 6.83
C ASP A 148 58.46 18.84 8.32
N ASP A 149 59.45 18.26 9.01
CA ASP A 149 59.90 18.41 10.41
C ASP A 149 58.99 18.26 11.68
N GLU A 150 59.37 17.22 12.44
CA GLU A 150 59.64 17.10 13.90
C GLU A 150 58.57 17.34 15.02
N ASP A 151 58.46 16.28 15.84
CA ASP A 151 58.23 16.22 17.29
C ASP A 151 56.86 16.55 17.90
N ALA A 152 56.14 15.52 18.37
CA ALA A 152 55.92 15.28 19.81
C ALA A 152 55.04 14.03 20.07
N ALA A 153 55.44 13.24 21.07
CA ALA A 153 54.78 12.04 21.57
C ALA A 153 53.40 12.27 22.20
N ASP A 154 52.48 11.30 22.07
CA ASP A 154 51.97 10.56 23.25
C ASP A 154 51.24 9.27 22.85
N GLN A 155 51.35 8.26 23.72
CA GLN A 155 50.94 6.86 23.53
C GLN A 155 49.49 6.65 23.98
N PHE A 156 48.69 5.83 23.29
CA PHE A 156 47.73 4.93 23.94
C PHE A 156 47.52 3.62 23.16
N ASP A 157 47.75 2.50 23.85
CA ASP A 157 47.56 1.10 23.47
C ASP A 157 46.09 0.76 23.15
N ILE A 158 45.85 0.04 22.06
CA ILE A 158 44.67 -0.81 21.86
C ILE A 158 45.09 -2.13 21.20
N GLU A 159 45.89 -2.93 21.91
CA GLU A 159 45.87 -4.39 21.72
C GLU A 159 44.60 -4.92 22.38
N GLU A 160 43.52 -5.21 21.63
CA GLU A 160 42.47 -6.21 21.95
C GLU A 160 41.21 -6.05 21.09
N ILE A 161 41.22 -6.42 19.81
CA ILE A 161 40.00 -6.94 19.14
C ILE A 161 40.28 -7.97 18.02
N GLY A 162 41.41 -8.67 18.09
CA GLY A 162 41.69 -9.77 17.17
C GLY A 162 41.22 -11.11 17.73
N ASP A 163 39.92 -11.42 17.71
CA ASP A 163 39.44 -12.83 17.79
C ASP A 163 37.94 -13.09 17.52
N LEU A 164 37.26 -12.43 16.58
CA LEU A 164 35.88 -12.86 16.26
C LEU A 164 35.50 -12.69 14.79
N LEU A 165 35.18 -13.85 14.19
CA LEU A 165 34.51 -14.11 12.90
C LEU A 165 35.40 -14.51 11.71
N VAL A 166 36.05 -15.66 11.86
CA VAL A 166 36.01 -16.69 10.80
C VAL A 166 34.85 -17.63 11.09
N ALA A 167 33.72 -17.41 10.41
CA ALA A 167 32.69 -18.42 10.26
C ALA A 167 32.56 -18.75 8.77
N ASP A 168 33.15 -19.89 8.39
CA ASP A 168 32.95 -20.56 7.12
C ASP A 168 31.44 -20.71 6.84
N ILE A 169 30.93 -20.02 5.83
CA ILE A 169 29.63 -20.34 5.23
C ILE A 169 29.91 -21.24 4.03
N ASP A 170 29.68 -22.53 4.26
CA ASP A 170 29.72 -23.61 3.28
C ASP A 170 28.47 -23.51 2.38
N LEU A 171 28.59 -22.79 1.26
CA LEU A 171 27.56 -22.77 0.22
C LEU A 171 27.67 -24.06 -0.60
N GLN A 172 26.87 -25.05 -0.24
CA GLN A 172 26.66 -26.23 -1.08
C GLN A 172 25.53 -25.93 -2.08
N ASP A 173 25.92 -25.94 -3.35
CA ASP A 173 25.06 -26.05 -4.52
C ASP A 173 24.10 -27.24 -4.38
N GLU A 174 22.79 -27.00 -4.48
CA GLU A 174 21.83 -28.03 -4.86
C GLU A 174 21.15 -27.64 -6.18
N ASP A 175 21.50 -28.40 -7.20
CA ASP A 175 20.85 -28.49 -8.50
C ASP A 175 19.34 -28.76 -8.35
N VAL A 176 18.50 -27.91 -8.96
CA VAL A 176 17.11 -28.28 -9.27
C VAL A 176 16.86 -28.00 -10.75
N ASP A 177 17.09 -29.04 -11.55
CA ASP A 177 16.49 -29.23 -12.87
C ASP A 177 15.14 -29.94 -12.64
N GLU A 178 14.04 -29.44 -13.21
CA GLU A 178 13.14 -30.25 -14.06
C GLU A 178 11.87 -29.46 -14.47
N GLU A 179 11.61 -29.51 -15.78
CA GLU A 179 10.58 -28.81 -16.54
C GLU A 179 9.13 -29.16 -16.14
N ALA A 180 8.25 -28.15 -16.13
CA ALA A 180 6.80 -28.35 -16.08
C ALA A 180 6.09 -27.55 -17.18
N ASP A 181 5.91 -28.18 -18.34
CA ASP A 181 4.99 -27.78 -19.41
C ASP A 181 3.52 -27.79 -18.92
N VAL A 182 2.95 -26.61 -18.63
CA VAL A 182 1.49 -26.47 -18.43
C VAL A 182 0.83 -26.09 -19.76
N LYS A 183 0.11 -27.05 -20.34
CA LYS A 183 -0.78 -26.82 -21.48
C LYS A 183 -2.04 -26.09 -21.02
N ILE A 184 -2.23 -24.87 -21.51
CA ILE A 184 -3.49 -24.14 -21.39
C ILE A 184 -4.34 -24.54 -22.60
N ASP A 185 -5.22 -25.52 -22.41
CA ASP A 185 -6.27 -25.84 -23.38
C ASP A 185 -7.44 -24.86 -23.21
N ASP A 186 -7.59 -24.04 -24.25
CA ASP A 186 -8.80 -23.44 -24.82
C ASP A 186 -10.14 -23.70 -24.08
N ALA A 187 -10.74 -22.63 -23.56
CA ALA A 187 -12.16 -22.57 -23.22
C ALA A 187 -12.76 -21.19 -23.55
N ALA A 188 -13.05 -21.00 -24.84
CA ALA A 188 -14.33 -20.55 -25.38
C ALA A 188 -15.09 -19.41 -24.65
N ALA A 189 -15.09 -18.26 -25.32
CA ALA A 189 -16.24 -17.43 -25.68
C ALA A 189 -17.48 -17.45 -24.75
N LEU A 190 -17.70 -16.35 -24.05
CA LEU A 190 -19.03 -15.89 -23.66
C LEU A 190 -19.28 -14.52 -24.30
N ASP A 191 -19.86 -14.60 -25.50
CA ASP A 191 -20.52 -13.51 -26.21
C ASP A 191 -21.87 -13.29 -25.52
N ALA A 192 -21.97 -12.27 -24.67
CA ALA A 192 -23.22 -11.88 -24.04
C ALA A 192 -23.71 -10.58 -24.70
N GLU A 193 -24.59 -10.76 -25.69
CA GLU A 193 -25.41 -9.72 -26.29
C GLU A 193 -26.24 -9.02 -25.20
N ILE A 194 -25.98 -7.74 -24.96
CA ILE A 194 -26.91 -6.86 -24.24
C ILE A 194 -27.72 -6.13 -25.31
N GLU A 195 -28.92 -6.64 -25.59
CA GLU A 195 -29.92 -5.91 -26.36
C GLU A 195 -30.40 -4.70 -25.56
N ALA A 196 -30.42 -3.56 -26.23
CA ALA A 196 -30.93 -2.30 -25.72
C ALA A 196 -32.46 -2.31 -25.74
N GLU A 197 -33.08 -1.94 -24.61
CA GLU A 197 -34.46 -1.46 -24.59
C GLU A 197 -34.50 -0.06 -23.97
N ASP A 198 -34.78 0.87 -24.88
CA ASP A 198 -35.21 2.25 -24.72
C ASP A 198 -36.52 2.30 -23.93
N ASP A 199 -36.56 3.03 -22.80
CA ASP A 199 -37.84 3.55 -22.31
C ASP A 199 -37.67 4.95 -21.71
N LEU A 200 -38.04 5.92 -22.55
CA LEU A 200 -38.21 7.34 -22.26
C LEU A 200 -39.51 7.57 -21.48
N VAL A 201 -39.42 8.12 -20.26
CA VAL A 201 -40.43 8.96 -19.57
C VAL A 201 -39.85 9.32 -18.18
N ASP A 202 -39.92 10.50 -17.58
CA ASP A 202 -40.67 11.74 -17.78
C ASP A 202 -39.93 12.80 -16.94
N GLU A 203 -39.62 14.00 -17.46
CA GLU A 203 -39.14 15.09 -16.60
C GLU A 203 -40.32 15.83 -15.96
N PRO A 204 -40.41 15.91 -14.61
CA PRO A 204 -41.29 16.88 -14.01
C PRO A 204 -40.62 18.25 -14.01
N VAL A 205 -41.15 19.13 -14.87
CA VAL A 205 -40.95 20.58 -14.81
C VAL A 205 -41.39 21.07 -13.43
N ILE A 206 -40.46 21.52 -12.59
CA ILE A 206 -40.78 22.27 -11.36
C ILE A 206 -40.28 23.70 -11.55
N ASP A 207 -41.19 24.54 -12.00
CA ASP A 207 -41.06 25.99 -11.92
C ASP A 207 -41.90 26.51 -10.74
N ASP A 208 -41.33 27.53 -10.13
CA ASP A 208 -41.92 28.58 -9.31
C ASP A 208 -41.90 28.47 -7.77
N ASN A 209 -41.00 29.29 -7.24
CA ASN A 209 -41.10 30.11 -6.02
C ASN A 209 -42.37 29.91 -5.16
N HIS A 210 -42.18 29.38 -3.95
CA HIS A 210 -42.76 30.05 -2.78
C HIS A 210 -41.89 29.92 -1.53
N ARG A 211 -41.88 31.03 -0.81
CA ARG A 211 -41.12 31.39 0.36
C ARG A 211 -41.95 31.09 1.61
N ASP A 212 -41.26 30.83 2.73
CA ASP A 212 -41.72 30.85 4.12
C ASP A 212 -42.75 29.78 4.58
N GLU A 213 -42.29 28.82 5.39
CA GLU A 213 -42.64 28.68 6.82
C GLU A 213 -42.27 27.26 7.32
N ALA A 214 -41.45 27.19 8.36
CA ALA A 214 -41.16 25.95 9.08
C ALA A 214 -42.40 25.45 9.84
N PRO A 215 -42.51 24.14 10.06
CA PRO A 215 -42.59 23.71 11.46
C PRO A 215 -41.75 22.46 11.80
N ALA A 216 -41.29 22.45 13.04
CA ALA A 216 -40.58 21.37 13.70
C ALA A 216 -41.43 20.08 13.78
N VAL A 217 -40.77 18.93 13.57
CA VAL A 217 -41.26 17.63 14.05
C VAL A 217 -40.07 16.78 14.48
N GLU A 218 -40.09 16.40 15.76
CA GLU A 218 -39.26 15.36 16.34
C GLU A 218 -39.69 13.99 15.79
N ASP A 219 -38.73 13.07 15.62
CA ASP A 219 -38.69 11.74 16.25
C ASP A 219 -37.97 10.68 15.37
N LYS A 220 -37.26 9.79 16.08
CA LYS A 220 -36.70 8.48 15.70
C LYS A 220 -35.36 8.39 14.96
N VAL A 221 -34.35 8.21 15.81
CA VAL A 221 -33.14 7.38 15.60
C VAL A 221 -33.54 5.95 15.21
N GLU A 222 -33.25 5.57 13.98
CA GLU A 222 -33.15 4.18 13.52
C GLU A 222 -31.67 3.91 13.20
N ALA A 223 -31.09 2.95 13.90
CA ALA A 223 -29.72 2.49 13.70
C ALA A 223 -29.65 1.70 12.38
N GLY A 224 -29.24 2.38 11.31
CA GLY A 224 -28.92 1.77 10.02
C GLY A 224 -27.46 1.33 9.99
N VAL A 225 -27.27 0.01 10.18
CA VAL A 225 -26.17 -0.84 9.70
C VAL A 225 -25.07 -0.10 8.92
N GLY A 226 -23.92 0.11 9.55
CA GLY A 226 -22.70 0.52 8.83
C GLY A 226 -22.26 -0.58 7.85
N PRO A 227 -21.54 -0.24 6.77
CA PRO A 227 -21.05 -1.24 5.84
C PRO A 227 -20.14 -2.22 6.59
N ALA A 228 -20.46 -3.51 6.48
CA ALA A 228 -19.69 -4.59 7.08
C ALA A 228 -18.25 -4.53 6.57
N PHE A 229 -17.32 -4.44 7.52
CA PHE A 229 -15.92 -4.80 7.33
C PHE A 229 -15.88 -6.26 6.86
N ILE A 230 -15.51 -6.50 5.61
CA ILE A 230 -15.29 -7.85 5.09
C ILE A 230 -13.84 -8.19 5.43
N GLU A 231 -13.66 -8.94 6.51
CA GLU A 231 -12.40 -9.62 6.82
C GLU A 231 -12.10 -10.64 5.71
N PRO A 232 -10.87 -10.70 5.18
CA PRO A 232 -10.46 -11.82 4.36
C PRO A 232 -10.32 -13.06 5.25
N ASP A 233 -11.20 -14.04 5.04
CA ASP A 233 -11.16 -15.37 5.64
C ASP A 233 -9.94 -16.14 5.10
N PHE A 234 -8.79 -15.99 5.76
CA PHE A 234 -7.66 -16.91 5.61
C PHE A 234 -7.94 -18.12 6.50
N GLY A 235 -8.46 -19.17 5.85
CA GLY A 235 -8.96 -20.38 6.48
C GLY A 235 -8.05 -20.94 7.58
N ASP A 236 -8.70 -21.26 8.69
CA ASP A 236 -8.12 -21.84 9.89
C ASP A 236 -7.19 -23.02 9.60
N ILE A 237 -5.99 -22.87 10.16
CA ILE A 237 -4.99 -23.88 10.47
C ILE A 237 -5.68 -25.10 11.10
N LEU A 238 -5.51 -26.27 10.48
CA LEU A 238 -5.91 -27.53 11.09
C LEU A 238 -5.03 -27.80 12.31
N ASP A 239 -5.66 -27.71 13.49
CA ASP A 239 -5.18 -28.25 14.76
C ASP A 239 -4.79 -29.73 14.60
N ASP A 240 -3.57 -30.02 15.01
CA ASP A 240 -3.05 -31.36 15.27
C ASP A 240 -3.49 -31.80 16.68
N PRO A 241 -4.21 -32.92 16.85
CA PRO A 241 -4.40 -33.49 18.17
C PRO A 241 -3.38 -34.59 18.45
N ALA A 242 -2.31 -34.22 19.16
CA ALA A 242 -1.54 -35.15 19.97
C ALA A 242 -2.33 -35.55 21.23
N ASP A 243 -2.34 -36.85 21.48
CA ASP A 243 -2.29 -37.55 22.77
C ASP A 243 -3.46 -37.40 23.78
N ASP A 244 -4.16 -38.52 24.07
CA ASP A 244 -3.90 -39.29 25.31
C ASP A 244 -4.91 -40.46 25.53
N ASP A 245 -4.30 -41.62 25.79
CA ASP A 245 -4.63 -42.65 26.79
C ASP A 245 -5.75 -43.70 26.65
N ASP A 246 -5.25 -44.95 26.70
CA ASP A 246 -5.68 -46.12 27.48
C ASP A 246 -7.01 -46.82 27.16
N ASP A 247 -6.90 -48.05 26.62
CA ASP A 247 -7.48 -49.21 27.32
C ASP A 247 -6.80 -50.54 26.92
N ASP A 248 -6.34 -51.24 27.96
CA ASP A 248 -5.76 -52.58 27.99
C ASP A 248 -6.70 -53.65 27.37
N ALA A 249 -6.16 -54.53 26.51
CA ALA A 249 -6.63 -55.91 26.42
C ALA A 249 -5.57 -56.87 25.85
N ASP A 250 -5.10 -57.68 26.77
CA ASP A 250 -4.25 -58.86 26.73
C ASP A 250 -4.65 -59.98 25.74
N GLU A 251 -3.66 -60.86 25.50
CA GLU A 251 -3.71 -62.23 25.02
C GLU A 251 -3.68 -62.56 23.50
N GLY A 252 -2.60 -63.23 23.09
CA GLY A 252 -2.77 -64.51 22.38
C GLY A 252 -1.89 -64.78 21.17
N LYS A 253 -0.73 -65.42 21.43
CA LYS A 253 0.00 -66.39 20.59
C LYS A 253 -0.60 -66.79 19.22
N ALA A 254 0.22 -66.82 18.16
CA ALA A 254 0.85 -68.06 17.68
C ALA A 254 1.52 -67.92 16.31
N GLU A 255 2.69 -68.55 16.21
CA GLU A 255 3.47 -68.84 15.01
C GLU A 255 2.74 -69.68 13.94
N LYS A 256 3.40 -69.73 12.76
CA LYS A 256 3.25 -70.60 11.58
C LYS A 256 2.41 -69.97 10.45
N LYS A 257 2.88 -69.91 9.22
CA LYS A 257 3.84 -70.77 8.51
C LYS A 257 4.34 -70.08 7.25
#